data_AF-A0A1I0EXD7-F1
#
_entry.id   AF-A0A1I0EXD7-F1
#
_cell.length_a   1.000
_cell.length_b   1.000
_cell.length_c   1.000
_cell.angle_alpha   90.00
_cell.angle_beta   90.00
_cell.angle_gamma   90.00
#
_symmetry.space_group_name_H-M   'P 1'
#
loop_
_entity.id
_entity.type
_entity.pdbx_description
1 polymer ?
#
loop_
_entity_poly.entity_id
_entity_poly.type
_entity_poly.pdbx_seq_one_letter_code
_entity_poly.pdbx_strand_id
1 'polypeptide(L)'
;MAPGVLIGPARLADTADTRSLVRALGARDTVTGLALMAAPAGRARRLATVARVLCDWTDAVVFPSALAGRGTGRLVAASAWAWGALALGALVLDERAGR
;
A
#
# COMPACT_ATOMS: atom_id res chain seq x y z
N MET A 1 10.39 4.69 -10.83
CA MET A 1 9.88 3.29 -10.89
C MET A 1 9.49 2.95 -12.33
N ALA A 2 9.88 1.78 -12.85
CA ALA A 2 9.46 1.31 -14.17
C ALA A 2 8.06 0.66 -14.06
N PRO A 3 6.98 1.25 -14.64
CA PRO A 3 5.62 0.77 -14.43
C PRO A 3 5.38 -0.67 -14.85
N GLY A 4 6.09 -1.13 -15.89
CA GLY A 4 5.97 -2.49 -16.44
C GLY A 4 6.19 -3.61 -15.42
N VAL A 5 6.98 -3.37 -14.37
CA VAL A 5 7.23 -4.34 -13.29
C VAL A 5 5.96 -4.66 -12.50
N LEU A 6 5.04 -3.70 -12.37
CA LEU A 6 3.77 -3.88 -11.65
C LEU A 6 2.62 -4.21 -12.60
N ILE A 7 2.62 -3.63 -13.81
CA ILE A 7 1.56 -3.83 -14.80
C ILE A 7 1.47 -5.29 -15.25
N GLY A 8 2.61 -5.92 -15.55
CA GLY A 8 2.67 -7.29 -16.05
C GLY A 8 2.09 -8.34 -15.08
N PRO A 9 2.60 -8.44 -13.84
CA PRO A 9 2.08 -9.38 -12.84
C PRO A 9 0.60 -9.13 -12.47
N ALA A 10 0.16 -7.86 -12.49
CA ALA A 10 -1.24 -7.50 -12.25
C ALA A 10 -2.17 -7.81 -13.44
N ARG A 11 -1.60 -8.23 -14.60
CA ARG A 11 -2.29 -8.45 -15.88
C ARG A 11 -3.03 -7.22 -16.37
N LEU A 12 -2.56 -6.03 -16.02
CA LEU A 12 -3.15 -4.77 -16.44
C LEU A 12 -2.75 -4.44 -17.89
N ALA A 13 -3.62 -3.76 -18.62
CA ALA A 13 -3.25 -3.20 -19.92
C ALA A 13 -2.24 -2.06 -19.72
N ASP A 14 -1.15 -2.08 -20.48
CA ASP A 14 -0.12 -1.03 -20.43
C ASP A 14 -0.56 0.22 -21.21
N THR A 15 -1.46 0.99 -20.60
CA THR A 15 -1.97 2.26 -21.13
C THR A 15 -1.32 3.45 -20.41
N ALA A 16 -1.48 4.65 -20.97
CA ALA A 16 -1.03 5.87 -20.31
C ALA A 16 -1.66 6.04 -18.91
N ASP A 17 -2.95 5.71 -18.77
CA ASP A 17 -3.67 5.80 -17.50
C ASP A 17 -3.15 4.80 -16.47
N THR A 18 -2.93 3.54 -16.87
CA THR A 18 -2.35 2.52 -15.97
C THR A 18 -0.94 2.92 -15.53
N ARG A 19 -0.11 3.43 -16.45
CA ARG A 19 1.24 3.90 -16.10
C ARG A 19 1.20 5.09 -15.14
N SER A 20 0.28 6.03 -15.33
CA SER A 20 0.08 7.18 -14.44
C SER A 20 -0.39 6.74 -13.07
N LEU A 21 -1.37 5.83 -12.99
CA LEU A 21 -1.86 5.25 -11.74
C LEU A 21 -0.74 4.53 -10.98
N VAL A 22 0.02 3.66 -11.66
CA VAL A 22 1.14 2.92 -11.05
C VAL A 22 2.23 3.86 -10.54
N ARG A 23 2.53 4.93 -11.28
CA ARG A 23 3.49 5.95 -10.82
C ARG A 23 2.97 6.71 -9.60
N ALA A 24 1.69 7.06 -9.58
CA ALA A 24 1.07 7.74 -8.45
C ALA A 24 1.07 6.86 -7.18
N LEU A 25 0.72 5.58 -7.32
CA LEU A 25 0.80 4.60 -6.22
C LEU A 25 2.24 4.44 -5.73
N GLY A 26 3.20 4.24 -6.64
CA GLY A 26 4.61 4.14 -6.28
C GLY A 26 5.14 5.40 -5.59
N ALA A 27 4.72 6.59 -6.00
CA ALA A 27 5.07 7.84 -5.33
C ALA A 27 4.45 7.92 -3.91
N ARG A 28 3.16 7.58 -3.76
CA ARG A 28 2.47 7.52 -2.47
C ARG A 28 3.17 6.56 -1.51
N ASP A 29 3.50 5.35 -1.97
CA ASP A 29 4.14 4.33 -1.16
C ASP A 29 5.58 4.73 -0.78
N THR A 30 6.31 5.38 -1.70
CA THR A 30 7.64 5.94 -1.41
C THR A 30 7.55 7.04 -0.35
N VAL A 31 6.62 7.99 -0.50
CA VAL A 31 6.46 9.10 0.45
C VAL A 31 6.04 8.60 1.83
N THR A 32 5.06 7.71 1.90
CA THR A 32 4.60 7.13 3.19
C THR A 32 5.67 6.26 3.84
N GLY A 33 6.43 5.49 3.05
CA GLY A 33 7.58 4.73 3.53
C GLY A 33 8.69 5.63 4.09
N LEU A 34 9.04 6.71 3.38
CA LEU A 34 10.01 7.69 3.87
C LEU A 34 9.52 8.40 5.14
N ALA A 35 8.24 8.74 5.22
CA ALA A 35 7.64 9.32 6.42
C ALA A 35 7.76 8.35 7.61
N LEU A 36 7.51 7.05 7.40
CA LEU A 36 7.68 6.02 8.42
C LEU A 36 9.13 5.88 8.90
N MET A 37 10.09 5.93 7.98
CA MET A 37 11.52 5.80 8.30
C MET A 37 12.06 7.04 9.03
N ALA A 38 11.60 8.23 8.67
CA ALA A 38 12.07 9.48 9.23
C ALA A 38 11.33 9.90 10.52
N ALA A 39 10.12 9.38 10.76
CA ALA A 39 9.31 9.82 11.87
C ALA A 39 9.87 9.37 13.24
N PRO A 40 10.05 10.31 14.19
CA PRO A 40 10.46 9.97 15.54
C PRO A 40 9.37 9.17 16.27
N ALA A 41 9.78 8.55 17.37
CA ALA A 41 8.91 7.81 18.29
C ALA A 41 7.69 8.64 18.70
N GLY A 42 6.55 7.96 18.88
CA GLY A 42 5.29 8.60 19.27
C GLY A 42 4.39 9.07 18.11
N ARG A 43 3.77 10.26 18.27
CA ARG A 43 2.59 10.67 17.48
C ARG A 43 2.85 10.77 15.97
N ALA A 44 4.02 11.24 15.56
CA ALA A 44 4.36 11.39 14.15
C ALA A 44 4.42 10.02 13.45
N ARG A 45 5.15 9.06 14.05
CA ARG A 45 5.23 7.69 13.53
C ARG A 45 3.87 7.01 13.54
N ARG A 46 3.07 7.18 14.59
CA ARG A 46 1.71 6.67 14.67
C ARG A 46 0.84 7.15 13.50
N LEU A 47 0.87 8.45 13.19
CA LEU A 47 0.12 9.00 12.06
C LEU A 47 0.62 8.46 10.72
N ALA A 48 1.93 8.37 10.53
CA ALA A 48 2.52 7.77 9.33
C ALA A 48 2.10 6.30 9.15
N THR A 49 2.10 5.52 10.23
CA THR A 49 1.65 4.12 10.19
C THR A 49 0.16 4.00 9.92
N VAL A 50 -0.68 4.80 10.58
CA VAL A 50 -2.12 4.81 10.31
C VAL A 50 -2.41 5.19 8.86
N ALA A 51 -1.70 6.19 8.31
CA ALA A 51 -1.84 6.55 6.90
C ALA A 51 -1.48 5.38 5.96
N ARG A 52 -0.40 4.65 6.26
CA ARG A 52 0.00 3.45 5.50
C ARG A 52 -1.07 2.35 5.56
N VAL A 53 -1.58 2.05 6.76
CA VAL A 53 -2.66 1.07 6.98
C VAL A 53 -3.90 1.44 6.16
N LEU A 54 -4.32 2.71 6.23
CA LEU A 54 -5.47 3.19 5.49
C LEU A 54 -5.25 3.06 3.98
N CYS A 55 -4.07 3.41 3.45
CA CYS A 55 -3.75 3.23 2.04
C CYS A 55 -3.90 1.76 1.61
N ASP A 56 -3.29 0.83 2.35
CA ASP A 56 -3.35 -0.61 2.05
C ASP A 56 -4.79 -1.13 2.06
N TRP A 57 -5.58 -0.77 3.07
CA TRP A 57 -6.96 -1.24 3.14
C TRP A 57 -7.87 -0.59 2.11
N THR A 58 -7.65 0.68 1.75
CA THR A 58 -8.37 1.29 0.63
C THR A 58 -8.05 0.58 -0.69
N ASP A 59 -6.78 0.21 -0.91
CA ASP A 59 -6.37 -0.54 -2.09
C ASP A 59 -7.04 -1.92 -2.11
N ALA A 60 -7.15 -2.57 -0.96
CA ALA A 60 -7.81 -3.87 -0.79
C ALA A 60 -9.32 -3.83 -1.08
N VAL A 61 -9.96 -2.67 -0.94
CA VAL A 61 -11.39 -2.47 -1.22
C VAL A 61 -11.62 -2.01 -2.67
N VAL A 62 -10.81 -1.07 -3.15
CA VAL A 62 -11.02 -0.42 -4.45
C VAL A 62 -10.57 -1.31 -5.61
N PHE A 63 -9.34 -1.83 -5.56
CA PHE A 63 -8.74 -2.50 -6.72
C PHE A 63 -9.32 -3.86 -7.10
N PRO A 64 -9.88 -4.70 -6.21
CA PRO A 64 -10.42 -5.99 -6.63
C PRO A 64 -11.56 -5.86 -7.64
N SER A 65 -12.39 -4.82 -7.50
CA SER A 65 -13.47 -4.53 -8.45
C SER A 65 -12.93 -4.15 -9.84
N ALA A 66 -11.89 -3.32 -9.88
CA ALA A 66 -11.19 -2.93 -11.12
C ALA A 66 -10.42 -4.10 -11.78
N LEU A 67 -10.18 -5.18 -11.03
CA LEU A 67 -9.41 -6.36 -11.45
C LEU A 67 -10.28 -7.63 -11.61
N ALA A 68 -11.60 -7.55 -11.42
CA ALA A 68 -12.48 -8.72 -11.31
C ALA A 68 -12.43 -9.67 -12.53
N GLY A 69 -12.18 -9.15 -13.73
CA GLY A 69 -12.05 -9.96 -14.95
C GLY A 69 -10.66 -10.59 -15.19
N ARG A 70 -9.68 -10.40 -14.30
CA ARG A 70 -8.27 -10.71 -14.57
C ARG A 70 -7.67 -11.82 -13.69
N GLY A 71 -8.46 -12.35 -12.74
CA GLY A 71 -8.03 -13.39 -11.79
C GLY A 71 -7.04 -12.93 -10.72
N THR A 72 -6.54 -11.69 -10.80
CA THR A 72 -5.56 -11.11 -9.86
C THR A 72 -6.21 -10.31 -8.74
N GLY A 73 -7.48 -9.92 -8.86
CA GLY A 73 -8.16 -9.06 -7.89
C GLY A 73 -8.18 -9.61 -6.46
N ARG A 74 -8.42 -10.93 -6.28
CA ARG A 74 -8.37 -11.57 -4.95
C ARG A 74 -6.97 -11.57 -4.35
N LEU A 75 -5.94 -11.81 -5.17
CA LEU A 75 -4.56 -11.80 -4.71
C LEU A 75 -4.12 -10.39 -4.28
N VAL A 76 -4.50 -9.38 -5.06
CA VAL A 76 -4.26 -7.96 -4.72
C VAL A 76 -4.98 -7.59 -3.44
N ALA A 77 -6.25 -7.97 -3.29
CA ALA A 77 -7.02 -7.74 -2.06
C ALA A 77 -6.32 -8.36 -0.85
N ALA A 78 -5.96 -9.64 -0.93
CA ALA A 78 -5.34 -10.38 0.16
C ALA A 78 -3.97 -9.81 0.54
N SER A 79 -3.15 -9.47 -0.46
CA SER A 79 -1.85 -8.83 -0.24
C SER A 79 -2.00 -7.49 0.48
N ALA A 80 -2.91 -6.64 0.01
CA ALA A 80 -3.13 -5.32 0.57
C ALA A 80 -3.71 -5.41 2.01
N TRP A 81 -4.68 -6.29 2.26
CA TRP A 81 -5.15 -6.58 3.63
C TRP A 81 -4.01 -7.03 4.55
N ALA A 82 -3.16 -7.95 4.08
CA ALA A 82 -2.04 -8.47 4.86
C ALA A 82 -1.01 -7.39 5.22
N TRP A 83 -0.63 -6.54 4.27
CA TRP A 83 0.30 -5.44 4.52
C TRP A 83 -0.25 -4.40 5.50
N GLY A 84 -1.52 -4.01 5.34
CA GLY A 84 -2.17 -3.09 6.29
C GLY A 84 -2.29 -3.71 7.70
N ALA A 85 -2.63 -5.00 7.79
CA ALA A 85 -2.67 -5.70 9.08
C ALA A 85 -1.28 -5.80 9.72
N LEU A 86 -0.23 -6.05 8.93
CA LEU A 86 1.14 -6.09 9.41
C LEU A 86 1.61 -4.72 9.93
N ALA A 87 1.33 -3.64 9.20
CA ALA A 87 1.66 -2.29 9.62
C ALA A 87 0.94 -1.91 10.92
N LEU A 88 -0.35 -2.27 11.04
CA LEU A 88 -1.10 -2.07 12.28
C LEU A 88 -0.54 -2.91 13.43
N GLY A 89 -0.22 -4.18 13.19
CA GLY A 89 0.40 -5.06 14.18
C GLY A 89 1.74 -4.51 14.68
N ALA A 90 2.58 -4.00 13.77
CA ALA A 90 3.84 -3.36 14.12
C ALA A 90 3.62 -2.13 15.01
N LEU A 91 2.63 -1.28 14.69
CA LEU A 91 2.28 -0.13 15.55
C LEU A 91 1.86 -0.57 16.95
N VAL A 92 0.98 -1.58 17.05
CA VAL A 92 0.51 -2.10 18.34
C VAL A 92 1.67 -2.65 19.16
N LEU A 93 2.64 -3.33 18.53
CA LEU A 93 3.83 -3.83 19.19
C LEU A 93 4.77 -2.70 19.64
N ASP A 94 4.87 -1.62 18.85
CA ASP A 94 5.66 -0.44 19.19
C ASP A 94 5.07 0.30 20.39
N GLU A 95 3.74 0.52 20.40
CA GLU A 95 3.01 1.13 21.52
C GLU A 95 3.14 0.30 22.80
N ARG A 96 3.06 -1.03 22.70
CA ARG A 96 3.26 -1.94 23.85
C ARG A 96 4.69 -1.92 24.40
N ALA A 97 5.67 -1.64 23.55
CA ALA A 97 7.06 -1.51 23.94
C ALA A 97 7.41 -0.11 24.49
N GLY A 98 6.43 0.82 24.55
CA GLY A 98 6.65 2.19 25.01
C GLY A 98 7.48 3.05 24.05
N ARG A 99 7.46 2.73 22.75
CA ARG A 99 8.21 3.43 21.69
C ARG A 99 7.35 4.32 20.81
#